data_AF-A0A840CVS4-F1
#
_entry.id   AF-A0A840CVS4-F1
#
_cell.length_a   1.000
_cell.length_b   1.000
_cell.length_c   1.000
_cell.angle_alpha   90.00
_cell.angle_beta   90.00
_cell.angle_gamma   90.00
#
_symmetry.space_group_name_H-M   'P 1'
#
loop_
_entity.id
_entity.type
_entity.pdbx_description
1 polymer ?
#
loop_
_entity_poly.entity_id
_entity_poly.type
_entity_poly.pdbx_seq_one_letter_code
_entity_poly.pdbx_strand_id
1 'polypeptide(L)'
;MKHWYFIGLLLLIGVSSCKRAPVEIPVKELKRLVLARGDTAAYNKLILVSADKKRPEDNLIYAMIMAHRYNYAPAYSEVYNCLERIFATYGNVMDDTTKEMALKYLNEGVELKDYNALSILRSLYEEGVYLPKDTAMVEKLDEEMKAHSPL
;
A
#
# COMPACT_ATOMS: atom_id res chain seq x y z
N MET A 1 46.58 59.68 19.71
CA MET A 1 45.17 60.14 19.52
C MET A 1 44.34 58.90 19.22
N LYS A 2 43.64 58.36 20.23
CA LYS A 2 42.22 58.59 20.58
C LYS A 2 41.25 57.67 19.80
N HIS A 3 40.63 56.78 20.59
CA HIS A 3 39.41 55.97 20.43
C HIS A 3 38.53 56.14 19.17
N TRP A 4 37.99 55.02 18.66
CA TRP A 4 36.55 54.76 18.75
C TRP A 4 36.14 53.30 18.52
N TYR A 5 35.23 52.83 19.37
CA TYR A 5 34.40 51.64 19.24
C TYR A 5 33.33 51.86 18.14
N PHE A 6 33.08 50.86 17.30
CA PHE A 6 31.80 50.61 16.61
C PHE A 6 31.56 49.10 16.67
N ILE A 7 30.83 48.60 17.67
CA ILE A 7 29.38 48.33 17.61
C ILE A 7 29.03 47.41 16.43
N GLY A 8 28.97 46.13 16.75
CA GLY A 8 27.82 45.26 16.51
C GLY A 8 27.21 45.23 15.11
N LEU A 9 27.47 44.13 14.40
CA LEU A 9 26.40 43.41 13.73
C LEU A 9 26.75 41.92 13.68
N LEU A 10 26.43 41.21 14.77
CA LEU A 10 26.20 39.77 14.72
C LEU A 10 25.06 39.59 13.72
N LEU A 11 25.40 39.22 12.48
CA LEU A 11 24.44 38.68 11.53
C LEU A 11 23.90 37.41 12.18
N LEU A 12 22.75 37.54 12.84
CA LEU A 12 21.84 36.45 13.11
C LEU A 12 21.54 35.85 11.73
N ILE A 13 22.30 34.81 11.38
CA ILE A 13 21.85 33.82 10.42
C ILE A 13 20.66 33.17 11.11
N GLY A 14 19.50 33.81 10.94
CA GLY A 14 18.24 33.13 11.11
C GLY A 14 18.29 31.98 10.15
N VAL A 15 18.65 30.79 10.65
CA VAL A 15 18.28 29.54 10.01
C VAL A 15 16.76 29.51 10.14
N SER A 16 16.09 30.25 9.25
CA SER A 16 14.73 29.96 8.89
C SER A 16 14.80 28.54 8.36
N SER A 17 14.52 27.61 9.27
CA SER A 17 14.14 26.26 8.95
C SER A 17 12.86 26.37 8.12
N CYS A 18 13.02 26.76 6.85
CA CYS A 18 12.06 26.51 5.80
C CYS A 18 11.96 24.99 5.75
N LYS A 19 11.01 24.43 6.50
CA LYS A 19 10.40 23.17 6.14
C LYS A 19 9.88 23.37 4.72
N ARG A 20 10.69 23.06 3.70
CA ARG A 20 10.23 23.06 2.32
C ARG A 20 9.03 22.13 2.31
N ALA A 21 7.88 22.64 1.85
CA ALA A 21 6.72 21.79 1.61
C ALA A 21 7.21 20.58 0.77
N PRO A 22 6.81 19.36 1.11
CA PRO A 22 7.24 18.19 0.37
C PRO A 22 6.90 18.41 -1.10
N VAL A 23 7.90 18.25 -1.99
CA VAL A 23 7.68 18.38 -3.42
C VAL A 23 6.66 17.31 -3.84
N GLU A 24 5.48 17.74 -4.26
CA GLU A 24 4.45 16.84 -4.75
C GLU A 24 4.88 16.26 -6.10
N ILE A 25 5.29 14.99 -6.09
CA ILE A 25 5.59 14.24 -7.31
C ILE A 25 4.28 14.08 -8.10
N PRO A 26 4.21 14.52 -9.37
CA PRO A 26 3.00 14.35 -10.18
C PRO A 26 2.61 12.89 -10.35
N VAL A 27 1.31 12.59 -10.42
CA VAL A 27 0.79 11.22 -10.61
C VAL A 27 1.40 10.51 -11.82
N LYS A 28 1.62 11.25 -12.93
CA LYS A 28 2.25 10.70 -14.13
C LYS A 28 3.67 10.17 -13.85
N GLU A 29 4.41 10.87 -13.00
CA GLU A 29 5.77 10.47 -12.63
C GLU A 29 5.78 9.29 -11.66
N LEU A 30 4.83 9.25 -10.71
CA LEU A 30 4.62 8.08 -9.85
C LEU A 30 4.34 6.83 -10.70
N LYS A 31 3.41 6.91 -11.64
CA LYS A 31 3.09 5.83 -12.58
C LYS A 31 4.34 5.37 -13.35
N ARG A 32 5.17 6.31 -13.83
CA ARG A 32 6.42 5.99 -14.53
C ARG A 32 7.41 5.24 -13.64
N LEU A 33 7.60 5.66 -12.39
CA LEU A 33 8.52 5.03 -11.45
C LEU A 33 8.09 3.60 -11.10
N VAL A 34 6.80 3.39 -10.87
CA VAL A 34 6.21 2.05 -10.67
C VAL A 34 6.49 1.15 -11.87
N LEU A 35 6.14 1.61 -13.08
CA LEU A 35 6.26 0.80 -14.30
C LEU A 35 7.72 0.47 -14.65
N ALA A 36 8.64 1.42 -14.48
CA ALA A 36 10.03 1.27 -14.91
C ALA A 36 10.92 0.59 -13.87
N ARG A 37 10.63 0.76 -12.57
CA ARG A 37 11.55 0.38 -11.49
C ARG A 37 10.91 -0.42 -10.36
N GLY A 38 9.59 -0.59 -10.35
CA GLY A 38 8.91 -1.20 -9.22
C GLY A 38 9.09 -0.40 -7.95
N ASP A 39 9.15 0.93 -8.06
CA ASP A 39 9.39 1.82 -6.92
C ASP A 39 8.23 1.73 -5.93
N THR A 40 8.48 1.08 -4.78
CA THR A 40 7.45 0.78 -3.76
C THR A 40 6.96 2.05 -3.06
N ALA A 41 7.82 3.06 -2.89
CA ALA A 41 7.41 4.35 -2.32
C ALA A 41 6.50 5.11 -3.28
N ALA A 42 6.84 5.11 -4.58
CA ALA A 42 5.99 5.68 -5.61
C ALA A 42 4.66 4.93 -5.74
N TYR A 43 4.68 3.61 -5.64
CA TYR A 43 3.48 2.77 -5.64
C TYR A 43 2.57 3.08 -4.45
N ASN A 44 3.10 3.06 -3.22
CA ASN A 44 2.31 3.36 -2.02
C ASN A 44 1.69 4.77 -2.10
N LYS A 45 2.44 5.75 -2.62
CA LYS A 45 1.92 7.10 -2.85
C LYS A 45 0.86 7.14 -3.96
N LEU A 46 1.03 6.35 -5.01
CA LEU A 46 0.06 6.24 -6.10
C LEU A 46 -1.26 5.65 -5.60
N ILE A 47 -1.24 4.59 -4.78
CA ILE A 47 -2.42 3.99 -4.14
C ILE A 47 -3.13 5.00 -3.23
N LEU A 48 -2.38 5.77 -2.43
CA LEU A 48 -2.95 6.80 -1.56
C LEU A 48 -3.66 7.91 -2.35
N VAL A 49 -2.99 8.48 -3.36
CA VAL A 49 -3.54 9.60 -4.16
C VAL A 49 -4.72 9.17 -5.04
N SER A 50 -4.82 7.89 -5.34
CA SER A 50 -5.89 7.30 -6.14
C SER A 50 -7.05 6.79 -5.29
N ALA A 51 -6.88 6.59 -3.99
CA ALA A 51 -7.94 6.15 -3.08
C ALA A 51 -9.13 7.11 -3.08
N ASP A 52 -8.87 8.42 -3.21
CA ASP A 52 -9.90 9.47 -3.31
C ASP A 52 -10.62 9.50 -4.66
N LYS A 53 -10.10 8.79 -5.66
CA LYS A 53 -10.65 8.76 -7.02
C LYS A 53 -11.55 7.54 -7.14
N LYS A 54 -12.79 7.75 -7.61
CA LYS A 54 -13.83 6.71 -7.81
C LYS A 54 -13.52 5.72 -8.96
N ARG A 55 -12.26 5.32 -9.14
CA ARG A 55 -11.78 4.46 -10.23
C ARG A 55 -10.79 3.42 -9.72
N PRO A 56 -11.26 2.40 -8.98
CA PRO A 56 -10.40 1.35 -8.42
C PRO A 56 -9.68 0.51 -9.49
N GLU A 57 -10.12 0.54 -10.75
CA GLU A 57 -9.51 -0.20 -11.87
C GLU A 57 -8.10 0.30 -12.21
N ASP A 58 -7.86 1.61 -12.05
CA ASP A 58 -6.52 2.18 -12.26
C ASP A 58 -5.52 1.54 -11.30
N ASN A 59 -5.92 1.29 -10.05
CA ASN A 59 -5.06 0.73 -9.01
C ASN A 59 -4.80 -0.76 -9.23
N LEU A 60 -5.82 -1.49 -9.67
CA LEU A 60 -5.70 -2.93 -9.97
C LEU A 60 -4.54 -3.19 -10.93
N ILE A 61 -4.40 -2.39 -11.99
CA ILE A 61 -3.33 -2.57 -12.99
C ILE A 61 -1.95 -2.43 -12.35
N TYR A 62 -1.73 -1.39 -11.53
CA TYR A 62 -0.42 -1.20 -10.88
C TYR A 62 -0.16 -2.24 -9.80
N ALA A 63 -1.18 -2.66 -9.06
CA ALA A 63 -1.07 -3.73 -8.06
C ALA A 63 -0.65 -5.05 -8.71
N MET A 64 -1.30 -5.46 -9.81
CA MET A 64 -0.93 -6.66 -10.56
C MET A 64 0.51 -6.59 -11.09
N ILE A 65 0.95 -5.43 -11.58
CA ILE A 65 2.35 -5.25 -12.03
C ILE A 65 3.32 -5.38 -10.86
N MET A 66 3.04 -4.75 -9.73
CA MET A 66 3.89 -4.82 -8.54
C MET A 66 3.97 -6.23 -7.95
N ALA A 67 2.85 -6.96 -7.96
CA ALA A 67 2.81 -8.37 -7.57
C ALA A 67 3.66 -9.22 -8.54
N HIS A 68 3.29 -9.29 -9.81
CA HIS A 68 3.88 -10.25 -10.75
C HIS A 68 5.29 -9.93 -11.23
N ARG A 69 5.60 -8.64 -11.43
CA ARG A 69 6.88 -8.24 -12.01
C ARG A 69 7.94 -7.97 -10.96
N TYR A 70 7.53 -7.48 -9.80
CA TYR A 70 8.44 -7.02 -8.76
C TYR A 70 8.33 -7.81 -7.45
N ASN A 71 7.40 -8.78 -7.37
CA ASN A 71 7.19 -9.64 -6.20
C ASN A 71 7.02 -8.83 -4.90
N TYR A 72 6.34 -7.68 -4.98
CA TYR A 72 6.13 -6.80 -3.83
C TYR A 72 4.94 -7.30 -3.00
N ALA A 73 5.23 -7.86 -1.83
CA ALA A 73 4.26 -8.58 -1.01
C ALA A 73 2.92 -7.84 -0.75
N PRO A 74 2.91 -6.54 -0.39
CA PRO A 74 1.67 -5.79 -0.17
C PRO A 74 0.80 -5.60 -1.42
N ALA A 75 1.37 -5.77 -2.63
CA ALA A 75 0.59 -5.65 -3.86
C ALA A 75 -0.38 -6.82 -4.05
N TYR A 76 -0.07 -8.00 -3.49
CA TYR A 76 -0.94 -9.16 -3.58
C TYR A 76 -2.28 -8.96 -2.87
N SER A 77 -2.25 -8.46 -1.62
CA SER A 77 -3.47 -8.07 -0.91
C SER A 77 -4.18 -6.89 -1.58
N GLU A 78 -3.43 -5.97 -2.20
CA GLU A 78 -4.03 -4.83 -2.88
C GLU A 78 -4.80 -5.24 -4.14
N VAL A 79 -4.37 -6.29 -4.86
CA VAL A 79 -5.15 -6.86 -5.97
C VAL A 79 -6.51 -7.36 -5.48
N TYR A 80 -6.55 -8.11 -4.37
CA TYR A 80 -7.79 -8.55 -3.76
C TYR A 80 -8.71 -7.37 -3.41
N ASN A 81 -8.18 -6.37 -2.70
CA ASN A 81 -8.94 -5.18 -2.29
C ASN A 81 -9.49 -4.40 -3.49
N CYS A 82 -8.70 -4.30 -4.58
CA CYS A 82 -9.17 -3.64 -5.80
C CYS A 82 -10.34 -4.39 -6.43
N LEU A 83 -10.27 -5.72 -6.53
CA LEU A 83 -11.36 -6.54 -7.08
C LEU A 83 -12.63 -6.41 -6.24
N GLU A 84 -12.50 -6.52 -4.92
CA GLU A 84 -13.63 -6.38 -3.99
C GLU A 84 -14.29 -5.00 -4.10
N ARG A 85 -13.48 -3.92 -4.14
CA ARG A 85 -13.97 -2.54 -4.35
C ARG A 85 -14.62 -2.32 -5.71
N ILE A 86 -14.07 -2.89 -6.80
CA ILE A 86 -14.65 -2.78 -8.15
C ILE A 86 -16.04 -3.39 -8.15
N PHE A 87 -16.17 -4.63 -7.67
CA PHE A 87 -17.45 -5.33 -7.65
C PHE A 87 -18.47 -4.62 -6.76
N ALA A 88 -18.06 -4.17 -5.57
CA ALA A 88 -18.90 -3.37 -4.69
C ALA A 88 -19.37 -2.05 -5.34
N THR A 89 -18.50 -1.35 -6.06
CA THR A 89 -18.83 -0.10 -6.77
C THR A 89 -19.94 -0.29 -7.79
N TYR A 90 -19.97 -1.45 -8.45
CA TYR A 90 -20.98 -1.79 -9.46
C TYR A 90 -22.16 -2.60 -8.89
N GLY A 91 -22.25 -2.77 -7.57
CA GLY A 91 -23.34 -3.51 -6.92
C GLY A 91 -23.35 -5.01 -7.20
N ASN A 92 -22.19 -5.57 -7.57
CA ASN A 92 -22.02 -6.97 -7.93
C ASN A 92 -21.24 -7.73 -6.85
N VAL A 93 -21.36 -9.05 -6.86
CA VAL A 93 -20.49 -9.97 -6.11
C VAL A 93 -19.52 -10.61 -7.11
N MET A 94 -18.29 -10.88 -6.68
CA MET A 94 -17.31 -11.59 -7.51
C MET A 94 -17.88 -12.94 -7.97
N ASP A 95 -17.83 -13.20 -9.27
CA ASP A 95 -18.11 -14.52 -9.81
C ASP A 95 -17.04 -15.53 -9.36
N ASP A 96 -17.29 -16.82 -9.57
CA ASP A 96 -16.40 -17.88 -9.08
C ASP A 96 -14.99 -17.77 -9.68
N THR A 97 -14.87 -17.35 -10.93
CA THR A 97 -13.56 -17.16 -11.60
C THR A 97 -12.77 -16.02 -10.95
N THR A 98 -13.43 -14.89 -10.71
CA THR A 98 -12.81 -13.71 -10.10
C THR A 98 -12.45 -13.99 -8.65
N LYS A 99 -13.31 -14.70 -7.93
CA LYS A 99 -13.08 -15.12 -6.55
C LYS A 99 -11.87 -16.04 -6.44
N GLU A 100 -11.77 -17.05 -7.31
CA GLU A 100 -10.60 -17.95 -7.36
C GLU A 100 -9.32 -17.15 -7.61
N MET A 101 -9.34 -16.21 -8.55
CA MET A 101 -8.21 -15.34 -8.82
C MET A 101 -7.85 -14.49 -7.59
N ALA A 102 -8.82 -13.83 -6.96
CA ALA A 102 -8.61 -12.97 -5.80
C ALA A 102 -8.01 -13.76 -4.61
N LEU A 103 -8.52 -14.97 -4.35
CA LEU A 103 -8.01 -15.87 -3.33
C LEU A 103 -6.59 -16.36 -3.65
N LYS A 104 -6.28 -16.61 -4.94
CA LYS A 104 -4.93 -16.96 -5.36
C LYS A 104 -3.93 -15.85 -5.02
N TYR A 105 -4.26 -14.59 -5.30
CA TYR A 105 -3.40 -13.46 -4.91
C TYR A 105 -3.21 -13.38 -3.40
N LEU A 106 -4.27 -13.58 -2.60
CA LEU A 106 -4.12 -13.61 -1.14
C LEU A 106 -3.18 -14.70 -0.67
N ASN A 107 -3.31 -15.93 -1.21
CA ASN A 107 -2.42 -17.04 -0.86
C ASN A 107 -0.95 -16.73 -1.23
N GLU A 108 -0.70 -16.15 -2.40
CA GLU A 108 0.65 -15.72 -2.80
C GLU A 108 1.19 -14.62 -1.85
N GLY A 109 0.35 -13.69 -1.40
CA GLY A 109 0.73 -12.70 -0.38
C GLY A 109 1.04 -13.33 0.99
N VAL A 110 0.28 -14.35 1.39
CA VAL A 110 0.50 -15.13 2.63
C VAL A 110 1.82 -15.89 2.57
N GLU A 111 2.17 -16.47 1.43
CA GLU A 111 3.47 -17.11 1.22
C GLU A 111 4.63 -16.13 1.41
N LEU A 112 4.43 -14.86 1.03
CA LEU A 112 5.37 -13.76 1.24
C LEU A 112 5.29 -13.11 2.63
N LYS A 113 4.49 -13.68 3.54
CA LYS A 113 4.28 -13.18 4.91
C LYS A 113 3.75 -11.74 4.96
N ASP A 114 2.99 -11.33 3.94
CA ASP A 114 2.31 -10.04 3.97
C ASP A 114 1.22 -10.03 5.03
N TYR A 115 1.31 -9.07 5.96
CA TYR A 115 0.39 -8.98 7.09
C TYR A 115 -1.06 -8.72 6.64
N ASN A 116 -1.27 -7.92 5.58
CA ASN A 116 -2.62 -7.63 5.10
C ASN A 116 -3.23 -8.86 4.44
N ALA A 117 -2.46 -9.59 3.62
CA ALA A 117 -2.92 -10.83 3.02
C ALA A 117 -3.29 -11.88 4.07
N LEU A 118 -2.45 -12.05 5.10
CA LEU A 118 -2.72 -12.90 6.25
C LEU A 118 -4.03 -12.49 6.95
N SER A 119 -4.17 -11.19 7.28
CA SER A 119 -5.34 -10.66 7.97
C SER A 119 -6.63 -10.84 7.17
N ILE A 120 -6.60 -10.56 5.87
CA ILE A 120 -7.78 -10.70 5.00
C ILE A 120 -8.18 -12.17 4.92
N LEU A 121 -7.24 -13.06 4.61
CA LEU A 121 -7.54 -14.49 4.47
C LEU A 121 -8.08 -15.08 5.79
N ARG A 122 -7.53 -14.64 6.93
CA ARG A 122 -8.00 -15.03 8.26
C ARG A 122 -9.46 -14.62 8.50
N SER A 123 -9.82 -13.38 8.16
CA SER A 123 -11.22 -12.92 8.24
C SER A 123 -12.16 -13.71 7.32
N LEU A 124 -11.73 -14.07 6.10
CA LEU A 124 -12.55 -14.87 5.18
C LEU A 124 -12.89 -16.25 5.78
N TYR A 125 -11.91 -16.93 6.38
CA TYR A 125 -12.14 -18.20 7.08
C TYR A 125 -12.94 -18.05 8.37
N GLU A 126 -12.84 -16.94 9.09
CA GLU A 126 -13.64 -16.71 10.30
C GLU A 126 -15.12 -16.47 9.97
N GLU A 127 -15.37 -15.63 8.96
CA GLU A 127 -16.71 -15.18 8.58
C GLU A 127 -17.43 -16.20 7.70
N GLY A 128 -16.69 -17.04 6.99
CA GLY A 128 -17.24 -17.97 6.00
C GLY A 128 -17.61 -17.26 4.69
N VAL A 129 -16.89 -16.19 4.36
CA VAL A 129 -17.09 -15.40 3.14
C VAL A 129 -16.13 -15.91 2.08
N TYR A 130 -16.66 -16.30 0.92
CA TYR A 130 -15.93 -16.94 -0.20
C TYR A 130 -15.28 -18.29 0.10
N LEU A 131 -14.98 -18.58 1.37
CA LEU A 131 -14.40 -19.82 1.88
C LEU A 131 -15.29 -20.40 2.97
N PRO A 132 -15.33 -21.73 3.16
CA PRO A 132 -15.98 -22.33 4.31
C PRO A 132 -15.31 -21.87 5.61
N LYS A 133 -16.09 -21.81 6.70
CA LYS A 133 -15.51 -21.52 8.02
C LYS A 133 -14.50 -22.59 8.42
N ASP A 134 -13.34 -22.15 8.90
CA ASP A 134 -12.26 -23.05 9.32
C ASP A 134 -11.47 -22.46 10.50
N THR A 135 -11.82 -22.87 11.72
CA THR A 135 -11.18 -22.41 12.95
C THR A 135 -9.70 -22.78 13.02
N ALA A 136 -9.32 -23.97 12.51
CA ALA A 136 -7.93 -24.41 12.54
C ALA A 136 -7.06 -23.54 11.62
N MET A 137 -7.60 -23.14 10.47
CA MET A 137 -6.92 -22.21 9.58
C MET A 137 -6.83 -20.79 10.18
N VAL A 138 -7.88 -20.31 10.86
CA VAL A 138 -7.86 -19.03 11.58
C VAL A 138 -6.75 -19.01 12.63
N GLU A 139 -6.66 -20.04 13.48
CA GLU A 139 -5.61 -20.15 14.50
C GLU A 139 -4.21 -20.16 13.88
N LYS A 140 -4.01 -20.92 12.80
CA LYS A 140 -2.74 -20.95 12.06
C LYS A 140 -2.36 -19.55 11.54
N LEU A 141 -3.31 -18.83 10.94
CA LEU A 141 -3.06 -17.49 10.41
C LEU A 141 -2.79 -16.48 11.54
N ASP A 142 -3.46 -16.60 12.68
CA ASP A 142 -3.20 -15.77 13.87
C ASP A 142 -1.78 -15.97 14.41
N GLU A 143 -1.26 -17.20 14.40
CA GLU A 143 0.14 -17.49 14.78
C GLU A 143 1.13 -16.85 13.79
N GLU A 144 0.88 -16.99 12.49
CA GLU A 144 1.70 -16.39 11.44
C GLU A 144 1.71 -14.86 11.53
N MET A 145 0.55 -14.23 11.78
CA MET A 145 0.45 -12.78 11.97
C MET A 145 1.23 -12.30 13.19
N LYS A 146 1.17 -13.03 14.32
CA LYS A 146 1.96 -12.70 15.53
C LYS A 146 3.47 -12.76 15.26
N ALA A 147 3.91 -13.73 14.46
CA ALA A 147 5.32 -13.89 14.10
C ALA A 147 5.84 -12.78 13.17
N HIS A 148 4.95 -12.13 12.40
CA HIS A 148 5.31 -11.16 11.35
C HIS A 148 4.64 -9.78 11.55
N SER A 149 4.18 -9.48 12.76
CA SER A 149 3.55 -8.20 13.07
C SER A 149 4.51 -7.04 12.76
N PRO A 150 4.08 -6.02 11.99
CA PRO A 150 4.90 -4.82 11.81
C PRO A 150 5.12 -4.13 13.17
N LEU A 151 6.39 -3.81 13.48
CA LEU A 151 6.82 -3.09 14.69
C LEU A 151 6.32 -1.65 14.73
#